data_AF-A0A3B0YZN8-F1
#
_entry.id   AF-A0A3B0YZN8-F1
#
_cell.length_a   1.000
_cell.length_b   1.000
_cell.length_c   1.000
_cell.angle_alpha   90.00
_cell.angle_beta   90.00
_cell.angle_gamma   90.00
#
_symmetry.space_group_name_H-M   'P 1'
#
loop_
_entity.id
_entity.type
_entity.pdbx_description
1 polymer ?
#
loop_
_entity_poly.entity_id
_entity_poly.type
_entity_poly.pdbx_seq_one_letter_code
_entity_poly.pdbx_strand_id
1 'polypeptide(L)' 'GLEQIDTVLEAIESTQAIAYTSQSAQEEADLAIEALAELPASPYRAALYGLAEFSVDRSY' A
#
# COMPACT_ATOMS: atom_id res chain seq x y z
N GLY A 1 8.50 -20.06 27.41
CA GLY A 1 8.19 -20.47 26.01
C GLY A 1 7.31 -19.45 25.31
N LEU A 2 6.17 -19.09 25.91
CA LEU A 2 5.28 -18.03 25.41
C LEU A 2 5.84 -16.61 25.65
N GLU A 3 6.80 -16.43 26.59
CA GLU A 3 7.36 -15.10 26.91
C GLU A 3 8.18 -14.48 25.77
N GLN A 4 8.52 -15.23 24.72
CA GLN A 4 9.26 -14.72 23.57
C GLN A 4 8.36 -14.23 22.43
N ILE A 5 7.05 -14.51 22.46
CA ILE A 5 6.13 -14.03 21.43
C ILE A 5 6.02 -12.51 21.49
N ASP A 6 5.92 -11.94 22.69
CA ASP A 6 5.79 -10.49 22.87
C ASP A 6 7.05 -9.76 22.42
N THR A 7 8.24 -10.28 22.74
CA THR A 7 9.52 -9.71 22.30
C THR A 7 9.71 -9.79 20.78
N VAL A 8 9.22 -10.85 20.14
CA VAL A 8 9.24 -10.98 18.68
C VAL A 8 8.26 -10.02 18.02
N LEU A 9 7.07 -9.82 18.60
CA LEU A 9 6.11 -8.81 18.13
C LEU A 9 6.70 -7.40 18.26
N GLU A 10 7.27 -7.05 19.42
CA GLU A 10 7.92 -5.76 19.65
C GLU A 10 9.11 -5.54 18.70
N ALA A 11 9.89 -6.57 18.42
CA ALA A 11 10.98 -6.47 17.44
C ALA A 11 10.44 -6.19 16.03
N ILE A 12 9.35 -6.85 15.62
CA ILE A 12 8.71 -6.61 14.32
C ILE A 12 8.12 -5.19 14.25
N GLU A 13 7.43 -4.75 15.29
CA GLU A 13 6.87 -3.39 15.40
C GLU A 13 7.97 -2.31 15.43
N SER A 14 9.04 -2.54 16.19
CA SER A 14 10.14 -1.57 16.38
C SER A 14 10.97 -1.31 15.12
N THR A 15 11.02 -2.26 14.19
CA THR A 15 11.69 -2.06 12.90
C THR A 15 10.91 -1.14 11.96
N GLN A 16 9.64 -0.83 12.27
CA GLN A 16 8.73 -0.06 11.41
C GLN A 16 8.64 -0.58 9.96
N ALA A 17 9.14 -1.78 9.68
CA ALA A 17 9.28 -2.30 8.33
C ALA A 17 7.91 -2.45 7.65
N ILE A 18 6.86 -2.77 8.43
CA ILE A 18 5.48 -2.86 7.95
C ILE A 18 4.95 -1.47 7.57
N ALA A 19 5.17 -0.46 8.41
CA ALA A 19 4.74 0.91 8.13
C ALA A 19 5.48 1.48 6.91
N TYR A 20 6.80 1.28 6.86
CA TYR A 20 7.64 1.72 5.75
C TYR A 20 7.23 1.09 4.42
N THR A 21 7.03 -0.24 4.38
CA THR A 21 6.60 -0.93 3.16
C THR A 21 5.17 -0.58 2.76
N SER A 22 4.28 -0.32 3.73
CA SER A 22 2.93 0.17 3.44
C SER A 22 2.94 1.58 2.85
N GLN A 23 3.78 2.47 3.39
CA GLN A 23 3.94 3.82 2.86
C GLN A 23 4.54 3.80 1.45
N SER A 24 5.60 3.01 1.24
CA SER A 24 6.21 2.85 -0.09
C SER A 24 5.18 2.34 -1.12
N ALA A 25 4.33 1.37 -0.73
CA ALA A 25 3.28 0.87 -1.60
C ALA A 25 2.25 1.96 -1.95
N GLN A 26 1.86 2.78 -0.98
CA GLN A 26 0.96 3.92 -1.20
C GLN A 26 1.56 4.94 -2.17
N GLU A 27 2.84 5.30 -1.98
CA GLU A 27 3.54 6.25 -2.86
C GLU A 27 3.56 5.76 -4.32
N GLU A 28 3.80 4.47 -4.55
CA GLU A 28 3.79 3.90 -5.90
C GLU A 28 2.39 3.89 -6.53
N ALA A 29 1.34 3.64 -5.73
CA ALA A 29 -0.03 3.73 -6.22
C ALA A 29 -0.42 5.17 -6.61
N ASP A 30 0.03 6.16 -5.83
CA ASP A 30 -0.19 7.57 -6.12
C ASP A 30 0.52 7.99 -7.43
N LEU A 31 1.76 7.53 -7.64
CA LEU A 31 2.50 7.74 -8.90
C LEU A 31 1.79 7.10 -10.10
N ALA A 32 1.24 5.89 -9.93
CA ALA A 32 0.47 5.23 -10.98
C ALA A 32 -0.80 6.02 -11.32
N ILE A 33 -1.50 6.56 -10.32
CA ILE A 33 -2.66 7.43 -10.50
C ILE A 33 -2.29 8.73 -11.21
N GLU A 34 -1.18 9.35 -10.85
CA GLU A 34 -0.67 10.57 -11.48
C GLU A 34 -0.34 10.33 -12.96
N ALA A 35 0.29 9.19 -13.29
CA ALA A 35 0.58 8.82 -14.67
C ALA A 35 -0.69 8.64 -15.53
N LEU A 36 -1.84 8.30 -14.92
CA LEU A 36 -3.12 8.21 -15.62
C LEU A 36 -3.73 9.60 -15.91
N ALA A 37 -3.21 10.68 -15.33
CA ALA A 37 -3.77 12.03 -15.48
C ALA A 37 -3.79 12.52 -16.94
N GLU A 38 -2.76 12.13 -17.71
CA GLU A 38 -2.58 12.50 -19.12
C GLU A 38 -3.55 11.78 -20.07
N LEU A 39 -4.16 10.67 -19.64
CA LEU A 39 -5.08 9.90 -20.48
C LEU A 39 -6.45 10.60 -20.56
N PRO A 40 -7.14 10.58 -21.70
CA PRO A 40 -8.52 11.06 -21.78
C PRO A 40 -9.45 10.35 -20.78
N ALA A 41 -10.41 11.09 -20.24
CA ALA A 41 -11.45 10.52 -19.38
C ALA A 41 -12.20 9.41 -20.13
N SER A 42 -12.20 8.22 -19.55
CA SER A 42 -12.85 7.04 -20.11
C SER A 42 -13.16 6.02 -19.00
N PRO A 43 -14.09 5.08 -19.23
CA PRO A 43 -14.33 3.99 -18.30
C PRO A 43 -13.07 3.16 -18.01
N TYR A 44 -12.18 3.03 -19.00
CA TYR A 44 -10.91 2.31 -18.85
C TYR A 44 -9.93 3.05 -17.93
N ARG A 45 -9.82 4.39 -18.07
CA ARG A 45 -9.03 5.21 -17.15
C ARG A 45 -9.55 5.10 -15.71
N ALA A 46 -10.87 5.12 -15.54
CA ALA A 46 -11.50 4.96 -14.22
C ALA A 46 -11.25 3.55 -13.62
N ALA A 47 -11.27 2.51 -14.45
CA ALA A 47 -10.94 1.15 -14.01
C ALA A 47 -9.48 1.01 -13.57
N LEU A 48 -8.53 1.62 -14.31
CA LEU A 48 -7.12 1.63 -13.93
C LEU A 48 -6.88 2.40 -12.63
N TYR A 49 -7.58 3.52 -12.43
CA TYR A 49 -7.55 4.28 -11.18
C TYR A 49 -8.01 3.40 -10.01
N GLY A 50 -9.17 2.74 -10.13
CA GLY A 50 -9.68 1.86 -9.08
C GLY A 50 -8.79 0.65 -8.80
N LEU A 51 -8.08 0.14 -9.83
CA LEU A 51 -7.10 -0.94 -9.65
C LEU A 51 -5.89 -0.48 -8.84
N ALA A 52 -5.40 0.74 -9.08
CA ALA A 52 -4.29 1.32 -8.33
C ALA A 52 -4.66 1.52 -6.86
N GLU A 53 -5.83 2.11 -6.57
CA GLU A 53 -6.33 2.27 -5.20
C GLU A 53 -6.52 0.91 -4.49
N PHE A 54 -7.10 -0.07 -5.18
CA PHE A 54 -7.31 -1.39 -4.60
C PHE A 54 -6.00 -2.13 -4.26
N SER A 55 -4.92 -1.87 -5.00
CA SER A 55 -3.64 -2.57 -4.79
C SER A 55 -2.97 -2.29 -3.44
N VAL A 56 -3.36 -1.18 -2.79
CA VAL A 56 -2.79 -0.72 -1.51
C VAL A 56 -3.79 -0.76 -0.36
N ASP A 57 -5.07 -1.00 -0.63
CA ASP A 57 -6.09 -1.16 0.41
C ASP A 57 -5.94 -2.52 1.10
N ARG A 58 -5.54 -2.49 2.38
CA ARG A 58 -5.30 -3.70 3.20
C ARG A 58 -6.53 -4.15 3.99
N SER A 59 -7.71 -3.62 3.68
CA SER A 59 -8.94 -3.79 4.49
C SER A 59 -9.83 -4.98 4.10
N TYR A 60 -9.35 -5.92 3.27
CA TYR A 60 -10.13 -7.09 2.80
C TYR A 60 -9.60 -8.43 3.31
#